data_AF-A0ABD7H3Z7-F1
#
_entry.id   AF-A0ABD7H3Z7-F1
#
_cell.length_a   1.000
_cell.length_b   1.000
_cell.length_c   1.000
_cell.angle_alpha   90.00
_cell.angle_beta   90.00
_cell.angle_gamma   90.00
#
_symmetry.space_group_name_H-M   'P 1'
#
loop_
_entity.id
_entity.type
_entity.pdbx_description
1 polymer ?
#
loop_
_entity_poly.entity_id
_entity_poly.type
_entity_poly.pdbx_seq_one_letter_code
_entity_poly.pdbx_strand_id
1 'polypeptide(L)'
;MSEIFCITDHSEPMTARFLSVVLRRIRGMRSDTREEISAALDAYHASLSRVLDLKCDALTTPELLACLQRLEVERRRQGAAEHALINQLAGQACEEELGGTLRTALANRLHITPGEASRRIAEAEDLGERRALTGEPLPAQLTATAAAQREGKIGREHIKEIQAFFKELSAAVDLGIREAAEAQLAELATSRRPDHLHGLATQLMDWLHPDGNFSDQERARKRGITMGKQEFDGMSRISGLLTPELRATIEAVLAKLAAPGACNPDDQTPLVDDTPDADAVRRDTRS
;
A
#
# COMPACT_ATOMS: atom_id res chain seq x y z
N MET A 1 55.14 31.88 13.24
CA MET A 1 53.90 31.56 13.96
C MET A 1 52.77 31.73 12.96
N SER A 2 52.45 30.70 12.17
CA SER A 2 51.42 29.67 12.46
C SER A 2 50.03 30.32 12.45
N GLU A 3 49.07 29.99 11.58
CA GLU A 3 48.81 28.78 10.79
C GLU A 3 47.98 29.14 9.54
N ILE A 4 48.27 28.41 8.47
CA ILE A 4 47.49 28.31 7.24
C ILE A 4 46.42 27.25 7.47
N PHE A 5 45.14 27.58 7.25
CA PHE A 5 44.12 26.56 7.05
C PHE A 5 43.29 26.91 5.82
N CYS A 6 43.58 26.21 4.73
CA CYS A 6 42.76 26.16 3.52
C CYS A 6 41.40 25.58 3.87
N ILE A 7 40.32 26.32 3.63
CA ILE A 7 38.99 25.74 3.41
C ILE A 7 38.81 25.71 1.89
N THR A 8 38.95 24.52 1.34
CA THR A 8 38.60 24.20 -0.04
C THR A 8 37.10 24.34 -0.23
N ASP A 9 36.77 25.20 -1.19
CA ASP A 9 35.47 25.44 -1.76
C ASP A 9 34.85 24.15 -2.33
N HIS A 10 33.74 23.71 -1.76
CA HIS A 10 32.89 22.63 -2.28
C HIS A 10 31.45 23.14 -2.39
N SER A 11 31.24 24.14 -3.25
CA SER A 11 29.92 24.40 -3.82
C SER A 11 29.86 23.85 -5.25
N GLU A 12 29.55 22.56 -5.40
CA GLU A 12 29.10 22.03 -6.69
C GLU A 12 27.74 22.66 -7.06
N PRO A 13 27.50 23.03 -8.32
CA PRO A 13 26.36 23.85 -8.67
C PRO A 13 25.08 23.02 -8.83
N MET A 14 24.03 23.41 -8.09
CA MET A 14 22.64 22.94 -8.14
C MET A 14 21.97 23.00 -9.54
N THR A 15 22.67 23.47 -10.57
CA THR A 15 22.17 23.63 -11.94
C THR A 15 22.07 22.33 -12.72
N ALA A 16 22.87 21.29 -12.40
CA ALA A 16 22.85 20.03 -13.15
C ALA A 16 21.57 19.19 -12.90
N ARG A 17 21.00 19.25 -11.69
CA ARG A 17 19.77 18.52 -11.32
C ARG A 17 18.51 19.16 -11.89
N PHE A 18 18.48 20.49 -12.01
CA PHE A 18 17.38 21.20 -12.67
C PHE A 18 17.37 20.97 -14.19
N LEU A 19 18.55 20.92 -14.83
CA LEU A 19 18.63 20.63 -16.26
C LEU A 19 18.16 19.21 -16.61
N SER A 20 18.33 18.20 -15.75
CA SER A 20 17.88 16.84 -16.06
C SER A 20 16.36 16.69 -16.03
N VAL A 21 15.67 17.43 -15.15
CA VAL A 21 14.20 17.50 -15.11
C VAL A 21 13.65 18.29 -16.31
N VAL A 22 14.29 19.41 -16.66
CA VAL A 22 13.88 20.26 -17.80
C VAL A 22 14.17 19.60 -19.15
N LEU A 23 15.30 18.90 -19.32
CA LEU A 23 15.61 18.15 -20.55
C LEU A 23 14.68 16.93 -20.73
N ARG A 24 14.19 16.33 -19.65
CA ARG A 24 13.16 15.27 -19.71
C ARG A 24 11.78 15.83 -20.09
N ARG A 25 11.48 17.08 -19.70
CA ARG A 25 10.24 17.79 -20.06
C ARG A 25 10.13 18.07 -21.57
N ILE A 26 11.26 18.26 -22.26
CA ILE A 26 11.29 18.43 -23.73
C ILE A 26 11.13 17.08 -24.46
N ARG A 27 11.50 15.95 -23.82
CA ARG A 27 11.29 14.59 -24.36
C ARG A 27 9.84 14.12 -24.31
N GLY A 28 8.99 14.73 -23.48
CA GLY A 28 7.56 14.37 -23.35
C GLY A 28 6.67 14.68 -24.58
N MET A 29 7.24 15.24 -25.66
CA MET A 29 6.54 15.52 -26.92
C MET A 29 6.93 14.60 -28.08
N ARG A 30 7.91 13.70 -27.93
CA ARG A 30 8.12 12.62 -28.90
C ARG A 30 7.31 11.41 -28.46
N SER A 31 6.39 10.98 -29.32
CA SER A 31 5.89 9.61 -29.22
C SER A 31 7.09 8.71 -29.46
N ASP A 32 7.54 7.99 -28.44
CA ASP A 32 8.55 6.95 -28.64
C ASP A 32 8.00 5.94 -29.65
N THR A 33 8.82 5.50 -30.59
CA THR A 33 8.35 4.51 -31.58
C THR A 33 8.23 3.14 -30.92
N ARG A 34 7.47 2.23 -31.54
CA ARG A 34 7.36 0.84 -31.08
C ARG A 34 8.74 0.19 -30.93
N GLU A 35 9.66 0.49 -31.85
CA GLU A 35 11.02 -0.01 -31.87
C GLU A 35 11.83 0.53 -30.68
N GLU A 36 11.68 1.82 -30.35
CA GLU A 36 12.35 2.44 -29.20
C GLU A 36 11.88 1.81 -27.87
N ILE A 37 10.57 1.57 -27.73
CA ILE A 37 9.99 0.90 -26.54
C ILE A 37 10.53 -0.53 -26.41
N SER A 38 10.51 -1.31 -27.51
CA SER A 38 11.03 -2.68 -27.50
C SER A 38 12.52 -2.72 -27.14
N ALA A 39 13.34 -1.87 -27.77
CA ALA A 39 14.77 -1.81 -27.51
C ALA A 39 15.09 -1.44 -26.05
N ALA A 40 14.30 -0.57 -25.43
CA ALA A 40 14.45 -0.23 -24.02
C ALA A 40 14.15 -1.42 -23.09
N LEU A 41 13.11 -2.20 -23.37
CA LEU A 41 12.78 -3.42 -22.61
C LEU A 41 13.85 -4.51 -22.81
N ASP A 42 14.36 -4.68 -24.02
CA ASP A 42 15.45 -5.62 -24.31
C ASP A 42 16.74 -5.24 -23.57
N ALA A 43 17.07 -3.95 -23.53
CA ALA A 43 18.23 -3.45 -22.78
C ALA A 43 18.08 -3.62 -21.26
N TYR A 44 16.86 -3.43 -20.74
CA TYR A 44 16.54 -3.72 -19.34
C TYR A 44 16.71 -5.22 -19.04
N HIS A 45 16.15 -6.09 -19.87
CA HIS A 45 16.28 -7.55 -19.74
C HIS A 45 17.75 -7.98 -19.75
N ALA A 46 18.54 -7.55 -20.74
CA ALA A 46 19.95 -7.87 -20.85
C ALA A 46 20.78 -7.37 -19.64
N SER A 47 20.40 -6.22 -19.06
CA SER A 47 21.07 -5.70 -17.86
C SER A 47 20.74 -6.53 -16.62
N LEU A 48 19.49 -6.94 -16.45
CA LEU A 48 19.10 -7.81 -15.34
C LEU A 48 19.72 -9.21 -15.46
N SER A 49 19.79 -9.79 -16.66
CA SER A 49 20.45 -11.08 -16.90
C SER A 49 21.91 -11.05 -16.46
N ARG A 50 22.65 -9.98 -16.79
CA ARG A 50 24.03 -9.80 -16.32
C ARG A 50 24.15 -9.76 -14.79
N VAL A 51 23.17 -9.17 -14.10
CA VAL A 51 23.14 -9.13 -12.63
C VAL A 51 22.89 -10.53 -12.06
N LEU A 52 22.02 -11.33 -12.68
CA LEU A 52 21.73 -12.71 -12.26
C LEU A 52 22.95 -13.63 -12.38
N ASP A 53 23.87 -13.34 -13.31
CA ASP A 53 25.10 -14.12 -13.53
C ASP A 53 26.26 -13.74 -12.58
N LEU A 54 26.09 -12.73 -11.72
CA LEU A 54 27.15 -12.27 -10.81
C LEU A 54 27.38 -13.27 -9.66
N LYS A 55 28.66 -13.52 -9.36
CA LYS A 55 29.08 -14.19 -8.12
C LYS A 55 29.40 -13.14 -7.05
N CYS A 56 28.88 -13.34 -5.85
CA CYS A 56 29.01 -12.37 -4.75
C CYS A 56 30.08 -12.75 -3.72
N ASP A 57 30.88 -13.79 -3.99
CA ASP A 57 31.83 -14.39 -3.02
C ASP A 57 32.93 -13.42 -2.54
N ALA A 58 33.21 -12.38 -3.33
CA ALA A 58 34.21 -11.36 -3.01
C ALA A 58 33.67 -10.17 -2.20
N LEU A 59 32.36 -10.10 -1.97
CA LEU A 59 31.72 -8.95 -1.30
C LEU A 59 31.67 -9.15 0.22
N THR A 60 32.00 -8.08 0.94
CA THR A 60 31.78 -7.97 2.38
C THR A 60 30.30 -7.77 2.71
N THR A 61 29.90 -8.00 3.96
CA THR A 61 28.51 -7.80 4.41
C THR A 61 27.97 -6.39 4.11
N PRO A 62 28.70 -5.28 4.37
CA PRO A 62 28.22 -3.95 4.00
C PRO A 62 28.03 -3.76 2.49
N GLU A 63 28.91 -4.33 1.66
CA GLU A 63 28.80 -4.26 0.21
C GLU A 63 27.60 -5.07 -0.31
N LEU A 64 27.35 -6.25 0.26
CA LEU A 64 26.14 -7.03 -0.02
C LEU A 64 24.88 -6.23 0.29
N LEU A 65 24.82 -5.57 1.45
CA LEU A 65 23.70 -4.72 1.83
C LEU A 65 23.52 -3.53 0.87
N ALA A 66 24.61 -2.88 0.45
CA ALA A 66 24.56 -1.80 -0.52
C ALA A 66 24.06 -2.27 -1.90
N CYS A 67 24.46 -3.47 -2.34
CA CYS A 67 23.93 -4.09 -3.56
C CYS A 67 22.42 -4.36 -3.45
N LEU A 68 21.96 -4.92 -2.33
CA LEU A 68 20.54 -5.15 -2.08
C LEU A 68 19.72 -3.85 -2.06
N GLN A 69 20.24 -2.79 -1.46
CA GLN A 69 19.60 -1.47 -1.47
C GLN A 69 19.43 -0.92 -2.90
N ARG A 70 20.44 -1.08 -3.77
CA ARG A 70 20.37 -0.66 -5.17
C ARG A 70 19.34 -1.47 -5.97
N LEU A 71 19.27 -2.78 -5.76
CA LEU A 71 18.27 -3.63 -6.41
C LEU A 71 16.84 -3.28 -5.95
N GLU A 72 16.69 -2.96 -4.67
CA GLU A 72 15.39 -2.53 -4.13
C GLU A 72 14.93 -1.19 -4.72
N VAL A 73 15.83 -0.23 -4.98
CA VAL A 73 15.51 1.01 -5.71
C VAL A 73 14.93 0.71 -7.09
N GLU A 74 15.55 -0.18 -7.87
CA GLU A 74 15.05 -0.53 -9.20
C GLU A 74 13.72 -1.29 -9.14
N ARG A 75 13.54 -2.20 -8.17
CA ARG A 75 12.26 -2.89 -7.93
C ARG A 75 11.13 -1.89 -7.67
N ARG A 76 11.39 -0.84 -6.88
CA ARG A 76 10.41 0.20 -6.56
C ARG A 76 10.02 1.04 -7.78
N ARG A 77 10.99 1.34 -8.64
CA ARG A 77 10.79 2.10 -9.88
C ARG A 77 10.01 1.34 -10.94
N GLN A 78 10.05 0.01 -10.91
CA GLN A 78 9.34 -0.83 -11.87
C GLN A 78 7.83 -0.53 -11.90
N GLY A 79 7.19 -0.34 -10.74
CA GLY A 79 5.77 0.03 -10.69
C GLY A 79 5.48 1.34 -11.43
N ALA A 80 6.34 2.35 -11.28
CA ALA A 80 6.19 3.63 -11.97
C ALA A 80 6.36 3.53 -13.50
N ALA A 81 7.06 2.51 -14.01
CA ALA A 81 7.17 2.24 -15.44
C ALA A 81 5.91 1.57 -16.01
N GLU A 82 5.19 0.81 -15.18
CA GLU A 82 3.95 0.11 -15.59
C GLU A 82 2.75 1.06 -15.71
N HIS A 83 2.69 2.12 -14.89
CA HIS A 83 1.52 3.00 -14.80
C HIS A 83 1.07 3.59 -16.14
N ALA A 84 2.02 4.02 -16.99
CA ALA A 84 1.68 4.59 -18.30
C ALA A 84 1.03 3.56 -19.23
N LEU A 85 1.53 2.32 -19.23
CA LEU A 85 0.99 1.23 -20.04
C LEU A 85 -0.41 0.84 -19.55
N ILE A 86 -0.60 0.74 -18.23
CA ILE A 86 -1.89 0.40 -17.62
C ILE A 86 -2.93 1.49 -17.89
N ASN A 87 -2.57 2.76 -17.71
CA ASN A 87 -3.48 3.89 -17.97
C ASN A 87 -3.81 4.00 -19.46
N GLN A 88 -2.85 3.73 -20.35
CA GLN A 88 -3.12 3.72 -21.79
C GLN A 88 -4.07 2.58 -22.17
N LEU A 89 -3.87 1.37 -21.62
CA LEU A 89 -4.82 0.26 -21.82
C LEU A 89 -6.21 0.60 -21.29
N ALA A 90 -6.30 1.20 -20.10
CA ALA A 90 -7.57 1.62 -19.51
C ALA A 90 -8.31 2.68 -20.34
N GLY A 91 -7.57 3.55 -21.05
CA GLY A 91 -8.15 4.61 -21.88
C GLY A 91 -8.43 4.22 -23.34
N GLN A 92 -7.79 3.18 -23.86
CA GLN A 92 -7.87 2.81 -25.30
C GLN A 92 -8.64 1.52 -25.56
N ALA A 93 -8.50 0.51 -24.71
CA ALA A 93 -8.99 -0.83 -25.01
C ALA A 93 -10.45 -1.02 -24.58
N CYS A 94 -11.27 -1.62 -25.45
CA CYS A 94 -12.62 -2.03 -25.08
C CYS A 94 -12.64 -3.44 -24.48
N GLU A 95 -13.73 -3.81 -23.79
CA GLU A 95 -13.84 -5.14 -23.17
C GLU A 95 -13.82 -6.27 -24.21
N GLU A 96 -14.29 -6.01 -25.43
CA GLU A 96 -14.25 -6.98 -26.53
C GLU A 96 -12.82 -7.26 -26.99
N GLU A 97 -11.98 -6.23 -27.12
CA GLU A 97 -10.56 -6.36 -27.47
C GLU A 97 -9.76 -7.08 -26.38
N LEU A 98 -10.12 -6.82 -25.12
CA LEU A 98 -9.47 -7.43 -23.94
C LEU A 98 -9.97 -8.84 -23.63
N GLY A 99 -11.13 -9.24 -24.17
CA GLY A 99 -11.81 -10.50 -23.82
C GLY A 99 -12.40 -10.49 -22.40
N GLY A 100 -12.80 -9.32 -21.89
CA GLY A 100 -13.36 -9.08 -20.56
C GLY A 100 -12.87 -7.78 -19.94
N THR A 101 -13.14 -7.58 -18.64
CA THR A 101 -12.65 -6.39 -17.91
C THR A 101 -11.13 -6.29 -17.93
N LEU A 102 -10.57 -5.07 -17.88
CA LEU A 102 -9.13 -4.82 -17.79
C LEU A 102 -8.46 -5.63 -16.67
N ARG A 103 -9.11 -5.70 -15.51
CA ARG A 103 -8.66 -6.53 -14.37
C ARG A 103 -8.48 -7.99 -14.75
N THR A 104 -9.47 -8.59 -15.41
CA THR A 104 -9.42 -9.99 -15.83
C THR A 104 -8.38 -10.21 -16.93
N ALA A 105 -8.30 -9.29 -17.89
CA ALA A 105 -7.34 -9.36 -18.98
C ALA A 105 -5.88 -9.30 -18.46
N LEU A 106 -5.58 -8.35 -17.57
CA LEU A 106 -4.26 -8.26 -16.92
C LEU A 106 -3.96 -9.49 -16.06
N ALA A 107 -4.92 -9.98 -15.27
CA ALA A 107 -4.74 -11.16 -14.44
C ALA A 107 -4.35 -12.39 -15.28
N ASN A 108 -5.09 -12.63 -16.37
CA ASN A 108 -4.85 -13.75 -17.26
C ASN A 108 -3.54 -13.61 -18.05
N ARG A 109 -3.27 -12.42 -18.61
CA ARG A 109 -2.11 -12.19 -19.48
C ARG A 109 -0.79 -12.16 -18.71
N LEU A 110 -0.80 -11.64 -17.48
CA LEU A 110 0.40 -11.52 -16.64
C LEU A 110 0.54 -12.69 -15.65
N HIS A 111 -0.42 -13.63 -15.64
CA HIS A 111 -0.47 -14.74 -14.69
C HIS A 111 -0.42 -14.30 -13.23
N ILE A 112 -1.19 -13.28 -12.89
CA ILE A 112 -1.31 -12.72 -11.54
C ILE A 112 -2.74 -12.90 -11.00
N THR A 113 -2.91 -12.77 -9.69
CA THR A 113 -4.25 -12.82 -9.11
C THR A 113 -5.08 -11.61 -9.55
N PRO A 114 -6.41 -11.73 -9.62
CA PRO A 114 -7.27 -10.59 -9.91
C PRO A 114 -7.15 -9.45 -8.88
N GLY A 115 -6.82 -9.76 -7.62
CA GLY A 115 -6.55 -8.76 -6.59
C GLY A 115 -5.28 -7.95 -6.86
N GLU A 116 -4.21 -8.62 -7.29
CA GLU A 116 -2.96 -7.98 -7.71
C GLU A 116 -3.18 -7.10 -8.95
N ALA A 117 -3.94 -7.57 -9.95
CA ALA A 117 -4.30 -6.76 -11.11
C ALA A 117 -5.10 -5.50 -10.72
N SER A 118 -6.10 -5.66 -9.85
CA SER A 118 -6.91 -4.52 -9.35
C SER A 118 -6.04 -3.49 -8.63
N ARG A 119 -5.09 -3.94 -7.83
CA ARG A 119 -4.13 -3.09 -7.12
C ARG A 119 -3.27 -2.28 -8.08
N ARG A 120 -2.69 -2.90 -9.12
CA ARG A 120 -1.88 -2.19 -10.11
C ARG A 120 -2.68 -1.16 -10.91
N ILE A 121 -3.95 -1.45 -11.22
CA ILE A 121 -4.85 -0.49 -11.86
C ILE A 121 -5.08 0.73 -10.95
N ALA A 122 -5.39 0.51 -9.67
CA ALA A 122 -5.58 1.61 -8.72
C ALA A 122 -4.30 2.44 -8.50
N GLU A 123 -3.14 1.78 -8.38
CA GLU A 123 -1.85 2.48 -8.30
C GLU A 123 -1.55 3.30 -9.56
N ALA A 124 -1.88 2.78 -10.75
CA ALA A 124 -1.71 3.51 -12.01
C ALA A 124 -2.65 4.72 -12.10
N GLU A 125 -3.88 4.61 -11.61
CA GLU A 125 -4.85 5.71 -11.56
C GLU A 125 -4.41 6.85 -10.61
N ASP A 126 -3.84 6.50 -9.46
CA ASP A 126 -3.40 7.46 -8.45
C ASP A 126 -2.03 8.09 -8.77
N LEU A 127 -1.08 7.29 -9.27
CA LEU A 127 0.34 7.64 -9.41
C LEU A 127 0.78 7.85 -10.86
N GLY A 128 -0.01 7.38 -11.82
CA GLY A 128 0.28 7.55 -13.24
C GLY A 128 0.04 8.97 -13.74
N GLU A 129 0.62 9.27 -14.90
CA GLU A 129 0.38 10.55 -15.58
C GLU A 129 -1.07 10.63 -16.04
N ARG A 130 -1.72 11.77 -15.78
CA ARG A 130 -3.10 12.02 -16.16
C ARG A 130 -3.16 12.96 -17.36
N ARG A 131 -4.30 12.99 -18.05
CA ARG A 131 -4.56 13.92 -19.14
C ARG A 131 -5.90 14.61 -18.93
N ALA A 132 -5.93 15.92 -19.16
CA ALA A 132 -7.18 16.69 -19.21
C ALA A 132 -8.01 16.26 -20.44
N LEU A 133 -9.29 16.62 -20.46
CA LEU A 133 -10.16 16.39 -21.62
C LEU A 133 -9.63 17.05 -22.90
N THR A 134 -8.85 18.12 -22.75
CA THR A 134 -8.16 18.85 -23.83
C THR A 134 -6.86 18.17 -24.29
N GLY A 135 -6.45 17.07 -23.65
CA GLY A 135 -5.23 16.32 -23.94
C GLY A 135 -3.98 16.80 -23.19
N GLU A 136 -4.08 17.91 -22.45
CA GLU A 136 -2.97 18.46 -21.66
C GLU A 136 -2.56 17.52 -20.52
N PRO A 137 -1.26 17.34 -20.26
CA PRO A 137 -0.79 16.50 -19.16
C PRO A 137 -1.16 17.13 -17.82
N LEU A 138 -1.76 16.32 -16.94
CA LEU A 138 -2.06 16.66 -15.56
C LEU A 138 -1.14 15.89 -14.62
N PRO A 139 -0.79 16.47 -13.45
CA PRO A 139 -0.02 15.75 -12.44
C PRO A 139 -0.80 14.53 -11.94
N ALA A 140 -0.08 13.55 -11.40
CA ALA A 140 -0.69 12.41 -10.69
C ALA A 140 -1.64 12.89 -9.57
N GLN A 141 -2.55 12.03 -9.10
CA GLN A 141 -3.41 12.38 -7.96
C GLN A 141 -2.59 12.56 -6.69
N LEU A 142 -1.65 11.62 -6.46
CA LEU A 142 -0.69 11.68 -5.38
C LEU A 142 0.68 12.06 -5.97
N THR A 143 0.91 13.36 -6.10
CA THR A 143 2.05 13.92 -6.85
C THR A 143 3.39 13.64 -6.16
N ALA A 144 3.47 13.85 -4.84
CA ALA A 144 4.70 13.62 -4.08
C ALA A 144 5.03 12.12 -3.99
N THR A 145 4.01 11.28 -3.86
CA THR A 145 4.09 9.82 -3.80
C THR A 145 4.56 9.26 -5.13
N ALA A 146 3.99 9.72 -6.26
CA ALA A 146 4.42 9.33 -7.59
C ALA A 146 5.88 9.72 -7.87
N ALA A 147 6.29 10.92 -7.45
CA ALA A 147 7.68 11.37 -7.58
C ALA A 147 8.65 10.47 -6.76
N ALA A 148 8.31 10.20 -5.50
CA ALA A 148 9.11 9.35 -4.63
C ALA A 148 9.22 7.90 -5.16
N GLN A 149 8.15 7.34 -5.74
CA GLN A 149 8.18 6.01 -6.37
C GLN A 149 9.07 6.01 -7.63
N ARG A 150 8.96 7.04 -8.47
CA ARG A 150 9.74 7.17 -9.70
C ARG A 150 11.25 7.31 -9.43
N GLU A 151 11.62 7.86 -8.28
CA GLU A 151 13.00 7.89 -7.76
C GLU A 151 13.42 6.59 -7.05
N GLY A 152 12.49 5.65 -6.83
CA GLY A 152 12.74 4.38 -6.13
C GLY A 152 12.90 4.51 -4.62
N LYS A 153 12.48 5.64 -4.04
CA LYS A 153 12.57 5.90 -2.60
C LYS A 153 11.50 5.17 -1.80
N ILE A 154 10.31 5.00 -2.37
CA ILE A 154 9.19 4.31 -1.73
C ILE A 154 8.76 3.10 -2.56
N GLY A 155 8.26 2.08 -1.87
CA GLY A 155 7.79 0.84 -2.47
C GLY A 155 6.30 0.61 -2.25
N ARG A 156 5.82 -0.52 -2.76
CA ARG A 156 4.42 -0.93 -2.73
C ARG A 156 3.73 -0.74 -1.39
N GLU A 157 4.32 -1.26 -0.32
CA GLU A 157 3.68 -1.20 1.00
C GLU A 157 3.56 0.24 1.51
N HIS A 158 4.51 1.13 1.22
CA HIS A 158 4.38 2.55 1.55
C HIS A 158 3.23 3.21 0.78
N ILE A 159 3.12 2.92 -0.52
CA ILE A 159 2.04 3.43 -1.37
C ILE A 159 0.68 2.98 -0.82
N LYS A 160 0.57 1.71 -0.43
CA LYS A 160 -0.64 1.16 0.18
C LYS A 160 -1.03 1.89 1.47
N GLU A 161 -0.08 2.18 2.36
CA GLU A 161 -0.35 2.95 3.58
C GLU A 161 -0.83 4.37 3.25
N ILE A 162 -0.22 5.04 2.27
CA ILE A 162 -0.63 6.38 1.84
C ILE A 162 -2.04 6.36 1.22
N GLN A 163 -2.34 5.37 0.35
CA GLN A 163 -3.67 5.18 -0.21
C GLN A 163 -4.72 4.89 0.87
N ALA A 164 -4.38 4.05 1.86
CA ALA A 164 -5.25 3.75 2.99
C ALA A 164 -5.57 5.01 3.81
N PHE A 165 -4.56 5.85 4.08
CA PHE A 165 -4.74 7.14 4.74
C PHE A 165 -5.74 8.02 3.98
N PHE A 166 -5.59 8.20 2.67
CA PHE A 166 -6.51 9.04 1.89
C PHE A 166 -7.91 8.46 1.70
N LYS A 167 -8.05 7.12 1.80
CA LYS A 167 -9.35 6.45 1.80
C LYS A 167 -10.13 6.70 3.09
N GLU A 168 -9.42 6.90 4.20
CA GLU A 168 -10.02 7.19 5.51
C GLU A 168 -10.20 8.69 5.75
N LEU A 169 -9.40 9.53 5.09
CA LEU A 169 -9.51 10.98 5.20
C LEU A 169 -10.85 11.49 4.64
N SER A 170 -11.46 12.44 5.33
CA SER A 170 -12.81 12.95 5.02
C SER A 170 -12.73 13.79 3.77
N ALA A 171 -13.79 13.70 2.98
CA ALA A 171 -13.99 14.58 1.84
C ALA A 171 -14.13 16.06 2.24
N ALA A 172 -14.39 16.37 3.52
CA ALA A 172 -14.49 17.73 4.04
C ALA A 172 -13.12 18.42 4.22
N VAL A 173 -12.01 17.67 4.21
CA VAL A 173 -10.66 18.23 4.32
C VAL A 173 -10.31 18.98 3.03
N ASP A 174 -9.85 20.22 3.17
CA ASP A 174 -9.47 21.08 2.06
C ASP A 174 -8.35 20.47 1.20
N LEU A 175 -8.38 20.74 -0.10
CA LEU A 175 -7.41 20.20 -1.07
C LEU A 175 -5.96 20.56 -0.70
N GLY A 176 -5.70 21.78 -0.25
CA GLY A 176 -4.34 22.20 0.13
C GLY A 176 -3.81 21.43 1.34
N ILE A 177 -4.68 21.09 2.29
CA ILE A 177 -4.33 20.25 3.45
C ILE A 177 -4.06 18.81 2.99
N ARG A 178 -4.85 18.29 2.05
CA ARG A 178 -4.64 16.95 1.48
C ARG A 178 -3.30 16.85 0.76
N GLU A 179 -2.95 17.85 -0.04
CA GLU A 179 -1.66 17.93 -0.74
C GLU A 179 -0.48 18.03 0.25
N ALA A 180 -0.61 18.83 1.31
CA ALA A 180 0.41 18.95 2.35
C ALA A 180 0.60 17.63 3.12
N ALA A 181 -0.50 16.95 3.47
CA ALA A 181 -0.47 15.64 4.11
C ALA A 181 0.19 14.59 3.21
N GLU A 182 -0.11 14.62 1.91
CA GLU A 182 0.48 13.73 0.91
C GLU A 182 2.00 13.90 0.85
N ALA A 183 2.46 15.16 0.73
CA ALA A 183 3.88 15.50 0.68
C ALA A 183 4.62 15.05 1.95
N GLN A 184 4.02 15.28 3.12
CA GLN A 184 4.60 14.87 4.40
C GLN A 184 4.71 13.35 4.52
N LEU A 185 3.65 12.61 4.17
CA LEU A 185 3.68 11.14 4.21
C LEU A 185 4.68 10.56 3.18
N ALA A 186 4.73 11.13 1.98
CA ALA A 186 5.69 10.73 0.95
C ALA A 186 7.13 10.98 1.39
N GLU A 187 7.42 12.12 2.04
CA GLU A 187 8.75 12.42 2.59
C GLU A 187 9.13 11.43 3.71
N LEU A 188 8.23 11.20 4.67
CA LEU A 188 8.46 10.24 5.76
C LEU A 188 8.72 8.83 5.23
N ALA A 189 7.97 8.41 4.21
CA ALA A 189 8.12 7.11 3.56
C ALA A 189 9.51 6.89 2.93
N THR A 190 10.28 7.95 2.64
CA THR A 190 11.64 7.81 2.07
C THR A 190 12.67 7.32 3.08
N SER A 191 12.42 7.49 4.38
CA SER A 191 13.38 7.20 5.46
C SER A 191 12.86 6.20 6.49
N ARG A 192 11.58 5.84 6.42
CA ARG A 192 10.91 4.92 7.34
C ARG A 192 10.53 3.63 6.63
N ARG A 193 10.32 2.57 7.41
CA ARG A 193 9.71 1.34 6.93
C ARG A 193 8.18 1.49 6.88
N PRO A 194 7.46 0.67 6.09
CA PRO A 194 6.00 0.76 6.00
C PRO A 194 5.29 0.62 7.34
N ASP A 195 5.77 -0.27 8.21
CA ASP A 195 5.22 -0.49 9.56
C ASP A 195 5.35 0.73 10.48
N HIS A 196 6.43 1.50 10.34
CA HIS A 196 6.60 2.76 11.07
C HIS A 196 5.80 3.91 10.43
N LEU A 197 5.67 3.91 9.10
CA LEU A 197 4.86 4.89 8.38
C LEU A 197 3.39 4.79 8.81
N HIS A 198 2.87 3.58 9.00
CA HIS A 198 1.51 3.36 9.49
C HIS A 198 1.22 4.14 10.78
N GLY A 199 2.08 4.01 11.80
CA GLY A 199 1.90 4.75 13.06
C GLY A 199 1.96 6.27 12.90
N LEU A 200 2.81 6.77 12.00
CA LEU A 200 2.88 8.21 11.67
C LEU A 200 1.63 8.69 10.92
N ALA A 201 1.09 7.86 10.02
CA ALA A 201 -0.15 8.15 9.30
C ALA A 201 -1.35 8.18 10.25
N THR A 202 -1.41 7.28 11.23
CA THR A 202 -2.43 7.32 12.29
C THR A 202 -2.35 8.62 13.10
N GLN A 203 -1.16 9.03 13.53
CA GLN A 203 -0.98 10.29 14.24
C GLN A 203 -1.40 11.51 13.42
N LEU A 204 -1.04 11.52 12.13
CA LEU A 204 -1.47 12.58 11.22
C LEU A 204 -2.98 12.59 11.03
N MET A 205 -3.61 11.42 10.95
CA MET A 205 -5.06 11.28 10.86
C MET A 205 -5.73 11.87 12.11
N ASP A 206 -5.23 11.56 13.31
CA ASP A 206 -5.79 12.08 14.57
C ASP A 206 -5.75 13.62 14.63
N TRP A 207 -4.74 14.26 14.05
CA TRP A 207 -4.65 15.73 14.00
C TRP A 207 -5.56 16.36 12.95
N LEU A 208 -5.68 15.73 11.77
CA LEU A 208 -6.53 16.23 10.70
C LEU A 208 -8.02 15.96 10.98
N HIS A 209 -8.29 14.93 11.77
CA HIS A 209 -9.62 14.43 12.12
C HIS A 209 -9.74 14.16 13.63
N PRO A 210 -9.66 15.21 14.48
CA PRO A 210 -9.69 15.04 15.92
C PRO A 210 -11.02 14.47 16.45
N ASP A 211 -12.12 14.66 15.70
CA ASP A 211 -13.45 14.17 16.07
C ASP A 211 -13.67 12.68 15.70
N GLY A 212 -12.73 12.07 14.97
CA GLY A 212 -12.82 10.66 14.55
C GLY A 212 -13.91 10.37 13.50
N ASN A 213 -13.79 9.23 12.85
CA ASN A 213 -14.45 8.94 11.57
C ASN A 213 -15.85 8.34 11.65
N PHE A 214 -16.62 8.63 12.70
CA PHE A 214 -17.86 7.91 12.89
C PHE A 214 -18.94 8.79 13.51
N SER A 215 -19.60 9.58 12.68
CA SER A 215 -21.00 9.89 12.96
C SER A 215 -21.76 8.57 13.15
N ASP A 216 -22.79 8.53 14.00
CA ASP A 216 -23.62 7.34 14.18
C ASP A 216 -24.20 6.84 12.85
N GLN A 217 -24.35 7.73 11.87
CA GLN A 217 -24.82 7.42 10.52
C GLN A 217 -23.83 6.56 9.71
N GLU A 218 -22.52 6.79 9.83
CA GLU A 218 -21.50 6.00 9.13
C GLU A 218 -21.31 4.63 9.78
N ARG A 219 -21.39 4.56 11.12
CA ARG A 219 -21.48 3.26 11.84
C ARG A 219 -22.72 2.50 11.39
N ALA A 220 -23.85 3.20 11.22
CA ALA A 220 -25.09 2.57 10.77
C ALA A 220 -24.99 1.97 9.37
N ARG A 221 -24.19 2.57 8.47
CA ARG A 221 -23.97 2.03 7.11
C ARG A 221 -23.01 0.85 7.08
N LYS A 222 -21.99 0.85 7.94
CA LYS A 222 -20.96 -0.20 7.97
C LYS A 222 -21.33 -1.39 8.87
N ARG A 223 -22.18 -1.19 9.88
CA ARG A 223 -22.57 -2.25 10.81
C ARG A 223 -23.35 -3.35 10.08
N GLY A 224 -23.03 -4.59 10.41
CA GLY A 224 -23.73 -5.73 9.86
C GLY A 224 -22.99 -7.00 10.20
N ILE A 225 -23.74 -8.05 10.50
CA ILE A 225 -23.24 -9.40 10.65
C ILE A 225 -23.86 -10.22 9.53
N THR A 226 -23.04 -10.96 8.80
CA THR A 226 -23.48 -11.95 7.83
C THR A 226 -23.12 -13.33 8.36
N MET A 227 -24.12 -14.20 8.40
CA MET A 227 -23.96 -15.61 8.74
C MET A 227 -23.94 -16.40 7.44
N GLY A 228 -22.85 -17.12 7.20
CA GLY A 228 -22.69 -17.98 6.04
C GLY A 228 -23.63 -19.18 6.09
N LYS A 229 -23.68 -19.94 4.99
CA LYS A 229 -24.39 -21.22 4.97
C LYS A 229 -23.83 -22.14 6.06
N GLN A 230 -24.71 -22.93 6.66
CA GLN A 230 -24.30 -23.97 7.59
C GLN A 230 -23.50 -25.03 6.83
N GLU A 231 -22.32 -25.34 7.35
CA GLU A 231 -21.44 -26.38 6.85
C GLU A 231 -21.94 -27.75 7.31
N PHE A 232 -21.33 -28.83 6.80
CA PHE A 232 -21.82 -30.20 7.02
C PHE A 232 -21.74 -30.64 8.49
N ASP A 233 -20.89 -30.00 9.28
CA ASP A 233 -20.72 -30.20 10.72
C ASP A 233 -21.73 -29.40 11.56
N GLY A 234 -22.61 -28.62 10.92
CA GLY A 234 -23.57 -27.76 11.61
C GLY A 234 -23.02 -26.39 11.98
N MET A 235 -21.77 -26.07 11.65
CA MET A 235 -21.15 -24.78 11.95
C MET A 235 -21.44 -23.76 10.86
N SER A 236 -21.59 -22.48 11.24
CA SER A 236 -21.76 -21.38 10.28
C SER A 236 -20.68 -20.34 10.50
N ARG A 237 -19.98 -19.96 9.44
CA ARG A 237 -19.03 -18.85 9.49
C ARG A 237 -19.79 -17.54 9.72
N ILE A 238 -19.39 -16.77 10.74
CA ILE A 238 -19.89 -15.42 11.00
C ILE A 238 -18.82 -14.41 10.57
N SER A 239 -19.23 -13.34 9.88
CA SER A 239 -18.34 -12.23 9.49
C SER A 239 -19.08 -10.90 9.50
N GLY A 240 -18.36 -9.79 9.71
CA GLY A 240 -18.96 -8.46 9.72
C GLY A 240 -18.27 -7.47 10.66
N LEU A 241 -18.86 -6.29 10.79
CA LEU A 241 -18.39 -5.21 11.66
C LEU A 241 -19.44 -4.95 12.76
N LEU A 242 -19.00 -5.03 14.02
CA LEU A 242 -19.83 -4.79 15.20
C LEU A 242 -19.78 -3.31 15.60
N THR A 243 -20.89 -2.78 16.13
CA THR A 243 -20.85 -1.49 16.82
C THR A 243 -20.17 -1.64 18.18
N PRO A 244 -19.62 -0.56 18.77
CA PRO A 244 -19.02 -0.63 20.10
C PRO A 244 -19.95 -1.22 21.17
N GLU A 245 -21.23 -0.86 21.14
CA GLU A 245 -22.24 -1.33 22.10
C GLU A 245 -22.50 -2.84 21.93
N LEU A 246 -22.63 -3.31 20.68
CA LEU A 246 -22.84 -4.73 20.39
C LEU A 246 -21.59 -5.55 20.72
N ARG A 247 -20.40 -5.04 20.43
CA ARG A 247 -19.12 -5.65 20.83
C ARG A 247 -19.08 -5.84 22.34
N ALA A 248 -19.33 -4.79 23.12
CA ALA A 248 -19.33 -4.86 24.57
C ALA A 248 -20.35 -5.88 25.10
N THR A 249 -21.54 -5.95 24.47
CA THR A 249 -22.56 -6.95 24.82
C THR A 249 -22.10 -8.38 24.52
N ILE A 250 -21.51 -8.62 23.35
CA ILE A 250 -21.00 -9.94 22.97
C ILE A 250 -19.81 -10.33 23.86
N GLU A 251 -18.88 -9.43 24.13
CA GLU A 251 -17.76 -9.67 25.04
C GLU A 251 -18.25 -10.02 26.45
N ALA A 252 -19.26 -9.33 26.98
CA ALA A 252 -19.85 -9.66 28.27
C ALA A 252 -20.52 -11.05 28.27
N VAL A 253 -21.26 -11.39 27.20
CA VAL A 253 -21.88 -12.71 27.05
C VAL A 253 -20.84 -13.81 26.95
N LEU A 254 -19.78 -13.62 26.14
CA LEU A 254 -18.68 -14.58 26.02
C LEU A 254 -17.89 -14.70 27.33
N ALA A 255 -17.64 -13.60 28.02
CA ALA A 255 -16.98 -13.63 29.33
C ALA A 255 -17.82 -14.39 30.38
N LYS A 256 -19.15 -14.34 30.31
CA LYS A 256 -20.02 -15.11 31.22
C LYS A 256 -20.14 -16.58 30.81
N LEU A 257 -20.39 -16.86 29.53
CA LEU A 257 -20.85 -18.18 29.07
C LEU A 257 -19.77 -19.02 28.38
N ALA A 258 -18.71 -18.38 27.89
CA ALA A 258 -17.60 -19.03 27.18
C ALA A 258 -16.27 -18.90 27.93
N ALA A 259 -16.30 -18.42 29.18
CA ALA A 259 -15.12 -18.49 30.05
C ALA A 259 -14.76 -19.96 30.31
N PRO A 260 -13.45 -20.29 30.44
CA PRO A 260 -13.02 -21.62 30.81
C PRO A 260 -13.72 -22.11 32.09
N GLY A 261 -14.30 -23.31 32.05
CA GLY A 261 -15.06 -23.90 33.15
C GLY A 261 -16.53 -23.45 33.27
N ALA A 262 -16.95 -22.41 32.53
CA ALA A 262 -18.34 -21.95 32.51
C ALA A 262 -19.14 -22.67 31.42
N CYS A 263 -20.38 -23.09 31.73
CA CYS A 263 -21.29 -23.76 30.82
C CYS A 263 -20.65 -24.94 30.05
N ASN A 264 -19.75 -25.70 30.70
CA ASN A 264 -19.10 -26.85 30.08
C ASN A 264 -20.11 -28.01 29.95
N PRO A 265 -20.49 -28.42 28.72
CA PRO A 265 -21.45 -29.50 28.52
C PRO A 265 -20.91 -30.88 28.92
N ASP A 266 -19.59 -31.03 29.02
CA ASP A 266 -18.93 -32.27 29.43
C ASP A 266 -18.82 -32.41 30.96
N ASP A 267 -19.19 -31.36 31.72
CA ASP A 267 -19.27 -31.42 33.19
C ASP A 267 -20.63 -31.98 33.62
N GLN A 268 -20.66 -32.80 34.68
CA GLN A 268 -21.89 -33.43 35.17
C GLN A 268 -22.88 -32.40 35.74
N THR A 269 -22.36 -31.26 36.21
CA THR A 269 -23.14 -30.10 36.68
C THR A 269 -22.57 -28.84 36.04
N PRO A 270 -23.04 -28.45 34.84
CA PRO A 270 -22.56 -27.26 34.16
C PRO A 270 -22.81 -26.00 35.00
N LEU A 271 -21.76 -25.22 35.27
CA LEU A 271 -21.87 -23.96 36.01
C LEU A 271 -22.42 -22.87 35.08
N VAL A 272 -23.61 -22.35 35.36
CA VAL A 272 -24.31 -21.37 34.50
C VAL A 272 -24.36 -19.97 35.12
N ASP A 273 -24.58 -19.89 36.44
CA ASP A 273 -24.72 -18.61 37.16
C ASP A 273 -23.59 -18.32 38.16
N ASP A 274 -22.76 -19.33 38.47
CA ASP A 274 -21.65 -19.22 39.42
C ASP A 274 -20.30 -19.02 38.70
N THR A 275 -19.36 -18.38 39.39
CA THR A 275 -17.99 -18.19 38.87
C THR A 275 -17.23 -19.52 38.89
N PRO A 276 -16.66 -19.99 37.77
CA PRO A 276 -15.91 -21.24 37.73
C PRO A 276 -14.72 -21.24 38.68
N ASP A 277 -14.55 -22.31 39.44
CA ASP A 277 -13.36 -22.54 40.26
C ASP A 277 -12.20 -23.11 39.43
N ALA A 278 -11.01 -23.19 40.02
CA ALA A 278 -9.80 -23.64 39.33
C ALA A 278 -9.91 -25.11 38.85
N ASP A 279 -10.71 -25.93 39.52
CA ASP A 279 -10.93 -27.32 39.13
C ASP A 279 -11.89 -27.42 37.93
N ALA A 280 -12.94 -26.59 37.86
CA ALA A 280 -13.84 -26.47 36.71
C ALA A 280 -13.09 -26.00 35.46
N VAL A 281 -12.21 -25.01 35.60
CA VAL A 281 -11.32 -24.54 34.51
C VAL A 281 -10.42 -25.68 34.01
N ARG A 282 -9.85 -26.48 34.90
CA ARG A 282 -8.96 -27.58 34.54
C ARG A 282 -9.67 -28.74 33.83
N ARG A 283 -10.95 -28.95 34.13
CA ARG A 283 -11.80 -29.97 33.46
C ARG A 283 -12.31 -29.51 32.09
N ASP A 284 -12.26 -28.22 31.80
CA ASP A 284 -12.65 -27.69 30.50
C ASP A 284 -11.57 -27.96 29.45
N THR A 285 -11.89 -28.86 28.52
CA THR A 285 -11.00 -29.26 27.43
C THR A 285 -11.27 -28.49 26.14
N ARG A 286 -12.24 -27.56 26.15
CA ARG A 286 -12.51 -26.65 25.03
C ARG A 286 -11.34 -25.67 24.89
N SER A 287 -10.87 -25.48 23.67
CA SER A 287 -9.70 -24.65 23.32
C SER A 287 -10.07 -23.31 22.71
#